data_AF-A2SN68-F1
#
_entry.id   AF-A2SN68-F1
#
_cell.length_a   1.000
_cell.length_b   1.000
_cell.length_c   1.000
_cell.angle_alpha   90.00
_cell.angle_beta   90.00
_cell.angle_gamma   90.00
#
_symmetry.space_group_name_H-M   'P 1'
#
loop_
_entity.id
_entity.type
_entity.pdbx_description
1 polymer ?
#
loop_
_entity_poly.entity_id
_entity_poly.type
_entity_poly.pdbx_seq_one_letter_code
_entity_poly.pdbx_strand_id
1 'polypeptide(L)'
;MDLAQDPKYRAVDGAIVNRETGEAIPADEPVFIFRARDVHAREALEAYACVLEPGEHRDAVCQRVADFARFAYAHPDRMKAPDSAPPAAPEHTTT
;
A
#
# COMPACT_ATOMS: atom_id res chain seq x y z
N MET A 1 6.28 -3.16 11.67
CA MET A 1 5.17 -3.57 10.77
C MET A 1 4.95 -5.06 10.94
N ASP A 2 3.73 -5.48 11.26
CA ASP A 2 3.39 -6.90 11.48
C ASP A 2 3.27 -7.67 10.15
N LEU A 3 3.52 -8.99 10.16
CA LEU A 3 3.37 -9.89 9.02
C LEU A 3 1.93 -9.93 8.50
N ALA A 4 0.95 -9.81 9.40
CA ALA A 4 -0.46 -9.73 9.01
C ALA A 4 -0.78 -8.44 8.23
N GLN A 5 -0.05 -7.36 8.50
CA GLN A 5 -0.24 -6.08 7.81
C GLN A 5 0.51 -6.04 6.46
N ASP A 6 1.78 -6.45 6.43
CA ASP A 6 2.55 -6.56 5.20
C ASP A 6 3.54 -7.74 5.28
N PRO A 7 3.30 -8.83 4.52
CA PRO A 7 4.14 -10.01 4.51
C PRO A 7 5.35 -9.87 3.60
N LYS A 8 5.41 -8.84 2.72
CA LYS A 8 6.49 -8.64 1.76
C LYS A 8 7.50 -7.61 2.26
N TYR A 9 7.04 -6.56 2.92
CA TYR A 9 7.90 -5.46 3.37
C TYR A 9 7.87 -5.25 4.89
N ARG A 10 8.97 -4.73 5.42
CA ARG A 10 9.09 -4.22 6.79
C ARG A 10 9.72 -2.83 6.77
N ALA A 11 9.40 -2.01 7.76
CA ALA A 11 10.11 -0.75 7.99
C ALA A 11 11.34 -1.01 8.87
N VAL A 12 12.51 -0.57 8.43
CA VAL A 12 13.80 -0.63 9.16
C VAL A 12 14.49 0.71 9.01
N ASP A 13 14.73 1.42 10.11
CA ASP A 13 15.44 2.71 10.15
C ASP A 13 14.97 3.75 9.11
N GLY A 14 13.65 3.81 8.87
CA GLY A 14 13.03 4.72 7.91
C GLY A 14 12.96 4.21 6.46
N ALA A 15 13.61 3.09 6.15
CA ALA A 15 13.54 2.44 4.85
C ALA A 15 12.45 1.35 4.80
N ILE A 16 11.86 1.16 3.60
CA ILE A 16 10.98 0.02 3.31
C ILE A 16 11.85 -1.10 2.74
N VAL A 17 11.91 -2.23 3.44
CA VAL A 17 12.82 -3.33 3.12
C VAL A 17 12.02 -4.58 2.80
N ASN A 18 12.33 -5.21 1.67
CA ASN A 18 11.80 -6.52 1.33
C ASN A 18 12.26 -7.54 2.37
N ARG A 19 11.31 -8.25 2.98
CA ARG A 19 11.58 -9.18 4.09
C ARG A 19 12.40 -10.38 3.66
N GLU A 20 12.18 -10.86 2.44
CA GLU A 20 12.80 -12.04 1.87
C GLU A 20 14.22 -11.74 1.37
N THR A 21 14.38 -10.68 0.56
CA THR A 21 15.68 -10.35 -0.04
C THR A 21 16.56 -9.48 0.85
N GLY A 22 15.99 -8.77 1.81
CA GLY A 22 16.69 -7.76 2.61
C GLY A 22 16.99 -6.46 1.85
N GLU A 23 16.55 -6.35 0.60
CA GLU A 23 16.76 -5.18 -0.24
C GLU A 23 15.83 -4.03 0.16
N ALA A 24 16.43 -2.85 0.38
CA ALA A 24 15.67 -1.63 0.63
C ALA A 24 15.17 -1.04 -0.69
N ILE A 25 13.93 -0.53 -0.70
CA ILE A 25 13.44 0.31 -1.79
C ILE A 25 14.33 1.57 -1.85
N PRO A 26 14.88 1.92 -3.03
CA PRO A 26 15.70 3.12 -3.21
C PRO A 26 14.99 4.40 -2.75
N ALA A 27 15.74 5.36 -2.21
CA ALA A 27 15.19 6.60 -1.69
C ALA A 27 14.63 7.53 -2.79
N ASP A 28 15.04 7.33 -4.04
CA ASP A 28 14.58 8.02 -5.23
C ASP A 28 13.43 7.29 -5.96
N GLU A 29 13.01 6.13 -5.47
CA GLU A 29 11.85 5.41 -5.98
C GLU A 29 10.55 5.89 -5.29
N PRO A 30 9.59 6.47 -6.02
CA PRO A 30 8.32 6.90 -5.43
C PRO A 30 7.48 5.69 -5.00
N VAL A 31 7.05 5.67 -3.74
CA VAL A 31 6.22 4.62 -3.18
C VAL A 31 4.79 5.11 -2.94
N PHE A 32 3.81 4.28 -3.32
CA PHE A 32 2.40 4.49 -3.03
C PHE A 32 1.84 3.32 -2.20
N ILE A 33 1.06 3.62 -1.15
CA ILE A 33 0.56 2.61 -0.20
C ILE A 33 -0.96 2.66 -0.14
N PHE A 34 -1.59 1.53 -0.47
CA PHE A 34 -3.01 1.31 -0.22
C PHE A 34 -3.26 0.86 1.22
N ARG A 35 -4.25 1.46 1.89
CA ARG A 35 -4.72 1.01 3.22
C ARG A 35 -6.10 0.38 3.08
N ALA A 36 -6.37 -0.69 3.82
CA ALA A 36 -7.66 -1.39 3.77
C ALA A 36 -8.88 -0.54 4.13
N ARG A 37 -8.68 0.57 4.85
CA ARG A 37 -9.74 1.55 5.16
C ARG A 37 -10.10 2.49 4.01
N ASP A 38 -9.31 2.50 2.94
CA ASP A 38 -9.57 3.34 1.78
C ASP A 38 -10.66 2.70 0.92
N VAL A 39 -11.76 3.43 0.71
CA VAL A 39 -12.93 2.94 -0.05
C VAL A 39 -12.61 2.59 -1.51
N HIS A 40 -11.57 3.20 -2.10
CA HIS A 40 -11.20 2.98 -3.50
C HIS A 40 -10.04 2.00 -3.68
N ALA A 41 -9.33 1.65 -2.60
CA ALA A 41 -8.14 0.82 -2.73
C ALA A 41 -8.44 -0.60 -3.24
N ARG A 42 -9.58 -1.18 -2.86
CA ARG A 42 -10.00 -2.49 -3.38
C ARG A 42 -10.16 -2.46 -4.90
N GLU A 43 -10.88 -1.46 -5.41
CA GLU A 43 -11.13 -1.31 -6.84
C GLU A 43 -9.83 -1.12 -7.63
N ALA A 44 -8.90 -0.32 -7.10
CA ALA A 44 -7.58 -0.14 -7.70
C ALA A 44 -6.76 -1.45 -7.74
N LEU A 45 -6.81 -2.25 -6.67
CA LEU A 45 -6.14 -3.56 -6.62
C LEU A 45 -6.78 -4.58 -7.57
N GLU A 46 -8.12 -4.57 -7.71
CA GLU A 46 -8.83 -5.40 -8.68
C GLU A 46 -8.42 -5.03 -10.12
N ALA A 47 -8.35 -3.73 -10.45
CA ALA A 47 -7.87 -3.26 -11.74
C ALA A 47 -6.41 -3.67 -12.00
N TYR A 48 -5.54 -3.56 -10.99
CA TYR A 48 -4.15 -4.00 -11.09
C TYR A 48 -4.05 -5.52 -11.32
N ALA A 49 -4.85 -6.33 -10.62
CA ALA A 49 -4.87 -7.78 -10.81
C ALA A 49 -5.27 -8.21 -12.23
N CYS A 50 -6.05 -7.38 -12.94
CA CYS A 50 -6.47 -7.65 -14.32
C CYS A 50 -5.34 -7.50 -15.36
N VAL A 51 -4.29 -6.74 -15.06
CA VAL A 51 -3.15 -6.53 -15.98
C VAL A 51 -1.96 -7.45 -15.67
N LEU A 52 -2.06 -8.26 -14.62
CA LEU A 52 -1.03 -9.23 -14.26
C LEU A 52 -1.20 -10.55 -15.02
N GLU A 53 -0.07 -11.09 -15.47
CA GLU A 53 -0.03 -12.46 -16.00
C GLU A 53 -0.41 -13.48 -14.91
N PRO A 54 -1.00 -14.63 -15.28
CA PRO A 54 -1.25 -15.72 -14.34
C PRO A 54 0.04 -16.18 -13.64
N GLY A 55 -0.01 -16.33 -12.32
CA GLY A 55 1.12 -16.78 -11.52
C GLY A 55 1.09 -16.24 -10.08
N GLU A 56 2.12 -16.56 -9.30
CA GLU A 56 2.19 -16.28 -7.86
C GLU A 56 2.00 -14.80 -7.52
N HIS A 57 2.48 -13.88 -8.36
CA HIS A 57 2.32 -12.45 -8.13
C HIS A 57 0.84 -12.04 -8.21
N ARG A 58 0.12 -12.52 -9.23
CA ARG A 58 -1.32 -12.26 -9.37
C ARG A 58 -2.10 -12.88 -8.22
N ASP A 59 -1.76 -14.09 -7.81
CA ASP A 59 -2.41 -14.77 -6.69
C ASP A 59 -2.22 -14.00 -5.37
N ALA A 60 -1.01 -13.47 -5.12
CA ALA A 60 -0.75 -12.62 -3.97
C ALA A 60 -1.58 -11.33 -3.99
N VAL A 61 -1.72 -10.67 -5.15
CA VAL A 61 -2.59 -9.48 -5.28
C VAL A 61 -4.06 -9.83 -5.08
N CYS A 62 -4.55 -10.93 -5.67
CA CYS A 62 -5.91 -11.41 -5.44
C CYS A 62 -6.18 -11.71 -3.96
N GLN A 63 -5.21 -12.26 -3.24
CA GLN A 63 -5.33 -12.47 -1.80
C GLN A 63 -5.44 -11.13 -1.04
N ARG A 64 -4.70 -10.10 -1.44
CA ARG A 64 -4.86 -8.74 -0.89
C ARG A 64 -6.23 -8.14 -1.17
N VAL A 65 -6.78 -8.32 -2.37
CA VAL A 65 -8.17 -7.92 -2.67
C VAL A 65 -9.16 -8.57 -1.68
N ALA A 66 -9.00 -9.87 -1.43
CA ALA A 66 -9.83 -10.59 -0.46
C ALA A 66 -9.66 -10.06 0.98
N ASP A 67 -8.44 -9.71 1.38
CA ASP A 67 -8.16 -9.10 2.70
C ASP A 67 -8.86 -7.74 2.85
N PHE A 68 -8.80 -6.91 1.81
CA PHE A 68 -9.46 -5.60 1.80
C PHE A 68 -10.98 -5.75 1.86
N ALA A 69 -11.56 -6.70 1.10
CA ALA A 69 -12.98 -6.99 1.15
C ALA A 69 -13.42 -7.48 2.55
N ARG A 70 -12.65 -8.36 3.19
CA ARG A 70 -12.91 -8.82 4.56
C ARG A 70 -12.85 -7.69 5.58
N PHE A 71 -11.85 -6.82 5.47
CA PHE A 71 -11.71 -5.66 6.35
C PHE A 71 -12.91 -4.71 6.22
N ALA A 72 -13.30 -4.36 4.98
CA ALA A 72 -14.43 -3.47 4.74
C ALA A 72 -15.75 -4.04 5.26
N TYR A 73 -15.96 -5.35 5.12
CA TYR A 73 -17.15 -6.03 5.66
C TYR A 73 -17.17 -6.03 7.20
N ALA A 74 -16.03 -6.32 7.84
CA ALA A 74 -15.93 -6.39 9.29
C ALA A 74 -15.91 -5.01 9.98
N HIS A 75 -15.56 -3.95 9.24
CA HIS A 75 -15.32 -2.60 9.77
C HIS A 75 -15.90 -1.49 8.86
N PRO A 76 -17.20 -1.51 8.55
CA PRO A 76 -17.80 -0.54 7.62
C PRO A 76 -17.68 0.91 8.13
N ASP A 77 -17.70 1.11 9.44
CA ASP A 77 -17.55 2.41 10.12
C ASP A 77 -16.16 3.05 9.98
N ARG A 78 -15.13 2.25 9.64
CA ARG A 78 -13.75 2.71 9.51
C ARG A 78 -13.38 3.12 8.09
N MET A 79 -14.24 2.82 7.12
CA MET A 79 -14.02 3.06 5.70
C MET A 79 -14.13 4.55 5.37
N LYS A 80 -13.16 5.09 4.64
CA LYS A 80 -13.17 6.49 4.19
C LYS A 80 -12.38 6.69 2.90
N ALA A 81 -12.63 7.81 2.22
CA ALA A 81 -11.73 8.29 1.16
C ALA A 81 -10.36 8.69 1.77
N PRO A 82 -9.27 8.58 1.00
CA PRO A 82 -7.94 9.00 1.45
C PRO A 82 -7.93 10.52 1.71
N ASP A 83 -7.28 10.95 2.80
CA ASP A 83 -7.05 12.37 3.03
C ASP A 83 -5.86 12.79 2.16
N SER A 84 -6.12 13.41 1.01
CA SER A 84 -5.10 14.00 0.16
C SER A 84 -5.00 15.50 0.43
N ALA A 85 -4.32 15.88 1.51
CA ALA A 85 -3.84 17.26 1.63
C ALA A 85 -2.60 17.42 0.74
N PRO A 86 -2.49 18.48 -0.07
CA PRO A 86 -1.26 18.76 -0.79
C PRO A 86 -0.12 19.03 0.21
N PRO A 87 1.13 18.64 -0.09
CA PRO A 87 2.27 19.01 0.75
C PRO A 87 2.34 20.54 0.86
N ALA A 88 2.60 21.04 2.06
CA ALA A 88 2.87 22.45 2.26
C ALA A 88 4.03 22.86 1.34
N ALA A 89 3.85 23.94 0.57
CA ALA A 89 4.89 24.44 -0.30
C ALA A 89 6.16 24.73 0.53
N PRO A 90 7.36 24.38 0.04
CA PRO A 90 8.59 24.70 0.75
C PRO A 90 8.68 26.21 0.94
N GLU A 91 8.85 26.64 2.17
CA GLU A 91 9.10 28.04 2.51
C GLU A 91 10.42 28.44 1.84
N HIS A 92 10.35 29.20 0.75
CA HIS A 92 11.51 29.82 0.16
C HIS A 92 12.03 30.90 1.12
N THR A 93 12.93 30.52 2.02
CA THR A 93 13.71 31.47 2.82
C THR A 93 14.58 32.28 1.86
N THR A 94 14.07 33.44 1.45
CA THR A 94 14.85 34.42 0.69
C THR A 94 15.77 35.10 1.71
N THR A 95 17.09 34.90 1.56
CA THR A 95 18.12 35.68 2.26
C THR A 95 18.44 36.92 1.44
#